data_AF-A0A0M0LKL2-F1
#
_entry.id   AF-A0A0M0LKL2-F1
#
_cell.length_a   1.000
_cell.length_b   1.000
_cell.length_c   1.000
_cell.angle_alpha   90.00
_cell.angle_beta   90.00
_cell.angle_gamma   90.00
#
_symmetry.space_group_name_H-M   'P 1'
#
loop_
_entity.id
_entity.type
_entity.pdbx_description
1 polymer ?
#
loop_
_entity_poly.entity_id
_entity_poly.type
_entity_poly.pdbx_seq_one_letter_code
_entity_poly.pdbx_strand_id
1 'polypeptide(L)'
;MKKGNISEIIHIGCMVGIVIMGFTLFILLPKDNISENEKRQLTTSPSLSVESFLNKSYSKQLDLYVNDTFPFREQFIALNSFYNNAKGIRSGTDEIQIYNIQK
;
A
#
# COMPACT_ATOMS: atom_id res chain seq x y z
N MET A 1 16.51 8.99 -40.11
CA MET A 1 16.48 9.28 -38.66
C MET A 1 15.37 8.46 -38.03
N LYS A 2 15.72 7.47 -37.19
CA LYS A 2 14.83 6.43 -36.66
C LYS A 2 13.92 7.04 -35.58
N LYS A 3 12.77 7.57 -35.97
CA LYS A 3 11.74 8.13 -35.09
C LYS A 3 10.88 6.99 -34.54
N GLY A 4 11.49 6.11 -33.75
CA GLY A 4 10.81 4.97 -33.14
C GLY A 4 11.13 4.91 -31.65
N ASN A 5 10.08 4.84 -30.84
CA ASN A 5 10.09 4.34 -29.45
C ASN A 5 10.44 5.34 -28.34
N ILE A 6 10.58 6.65 -28.59
CA ILE A 6 10.85 7.62 -27.52
C ILE A 6 9.73 7.64 -26.46
N SER A 7 8.46 7.62 -26.89
CA SER A 7 7.30 7.62 -25.98
C SER A 7 7.22 6.33 -25.18
N GLU A 8 7.55 5.19 -25.77
CA GLU A 8 7.57 3.88 -25.10
C GLU A 8 8.63 3.85 -24.00
N ILE A 9 9.84 4.35 -24.30
CA ILE A 9 10.93 4.46 -23.32
C ILE A 9 10.52 5.38 -22.17
N ILE A 10 9.82 6.48 -22.45
CA ILE A 10 9.31 7.39 -21.40
C ILE A 10 8.29 6.69 -20.49
N HIS A 11 7.32 5.97 -21.05
CA HIS A 11 6.33 5.25 -20.24
C HIS A 11 6.97 4.16 -19.38
N ILE A 12 7.87 3.36 -19.97
CA ILE A 12 8.59 2.30 -19.26
C ILE A 12 9.46 2.90 -18.15
N GLY A 13 10.24 3.94 -18.47
CA GLY A 13 11.08 4.63 -17.49
C GLY A 13 10.27 5.22 -16.34
N CYS A 14 9.12 5.82 -16.63
CA CYS A 14 8.21 6.35 -15.62
C CYS A 14 7.68 5.25 -14.69
N MET A 15 7.20 4.13 -15.25
CA MET A 15 6.64 3.03 -14.47
C MET A 15 7.71 2.39 -13.57
N VAL A 16 8.90 2.11 -14.12
CA VAL A 16 10.03 1.60 -13.34
C VAL A 16 10.47 2.58 -12.26
N GLY A 17 10.51 3.88 -12.57
CA GLY A 17 10.85 4.93 -11.61
C GLY A 17 9.90 4.97 -10.42
N ILE A 18 8.60 4.85 -10.64
CA ILE A 18 7.58 4.80 -9.57
C ILE A 18 7.80 3.58 -8.67
N VAL A 19 8.08 2.41 -9.25
CA VAL A 19 8.34 1.17 -8.49
C VAL A 19 9.60 1.30 -7.63
N ILE A 20 10.70 1.80 -8.21
CA ILE A 20 11.97 1.99 -7.49
C ILE A 20 11.79 3.02 -6.36
N MET A 21 11.06 4.11 -6.61
CA MET A 21 10.78 5.12 -5.60
C MET A 21 9.98 4.53 -4.43
N GLY A 22 8.91 3.79 -4.72
CA GLY A 22 8.10 3.12 -3.70
C GLY A 22 8.91 2.12 -2.88
N PHE A 23 9.77 1.33 -3.53
CA PHE A 23 10.65 0.38 -2.86
C PHE A 23 11.72 1.06 -1.99
N THR A 24 12.31 2.15 -2.47
CA THR A 24 13.28 2.95 -1.72
C THR A 24 12.62 3.56 -0.48
N LEU A 25 11.42 4.13 -0.62
CA LEU A 25 10.64 4.63 0.51
C LEU A 25 10.32 3.53 1.51
N PHE A 26 9.94 2.33 1.05
CA PHE A 26 9.65 1.18 1.93
C PHE A 26 10.86 0.72 2.77
N ILE A 27 12.08 0.89 2.26
CA ILE A 27 13.31 0.54 2.99
C ILE A 27 13.76 1.67 3.91
N LEU A 28 13.72 2.93 3.42
CA LEU A 28 14.30 4.07 4.12
C LEU A 28 13.40 4.61 5.23
N LEU A 29 12.07 4.49 5.10
CA LEU A 29 11.19 4.96 6.15
C LEU A 29 11.35 4.08 7.39
N PRO A 30 11.53 4.68 8.58
CA PRO A 30 11.56 3.93 9.82
C PRO A 30 10.24 3.19 9.96
N LYS A 31 10.35 1.88 10.17
CA LYS A 31 9.21 1.00 10.33
C LYS A 31 8.74 1.15 11.76
N ASP A 32 7.64 1.86 11.96
CA ASP A 32 7.05 2.00 13.28
C ASP A 32 6.50 0.63 13.73
N ASN A 33 6.98 0.14 14.87
CA ASN A 33 6.58 -1.15 15.43
C ASN A 33 5.20 -1.08 16.12
N ILE A 34 4.59 0.11 16.19
CA ILE A 34 3.35 0.40 16.91
C ILE A 34 2.50 1.34 16.05
N SER A 35 1.25 0.94 15.76
CA SER A 35 0.28 1.80 15.08
C SER A 35 -0.37 2.63 16.18
N GLU A 36 0.00 3.90 16.29
CA GLU A 36 -0.64 4.83 17.24
C GLU A 36 -2.14 5.01 16.91
N ASN A 37 -2.52 4.84 15.63
CA ASN A 37 -3.87 5.05 15.14
C ASN A 37 -4.83 3.88 15.47
N GLU A 38 -4.32 2.64 15.47
CA GLU A 38 -5.14 1.43 15.71
C GLU A 38 -4.86 0.72 17.05
N LYS A 39 -3.89 1.20 17.85
CA LYS A 39 -3.46 0.59 19.13
C LYS A 39 -3.20 -0.93 19.04
N ARG A 40 -2.62 -1.39 17.94
CA ARG A 40 -2.23 -2.78 17.71
C ARG A 40 -0.72 -2.86 17.48
N GLN A 41 -0.08 -3.89 18.04
CA GLN A 41 1.33 -4.19 17.72
C GLN A 41 1.43 -4.59 16.24
N LEU A 42 2.22 -3.84 15.45
CA LEU A 42 2.44 -4.20 14.05
C LEU A 42 3.20 -5.51 14.00
N THR A 43 2.77 -6.37 13.08
CA THR A 43 3.29 -7.72 12.89
C THR A 43 4.80 -7.71 12.74
N THR A 44 5.48 -8.43 13.63
CA THR A 44 6.94 -8.63 13.59
C THR A 44 7.33 -9.34 12.29
N SER A 45 8.52 -9.02 11.76
CA SER A 45 9.10 -9.70 10.59
C SER A 45 8.93 -11.22 10.67
N PRO A 46 8.29 -11.88 9.67
CA PRO A 46 8.05 -13.31 9.72
C PRO A 46 9.38 -14.07 9.69
N SER A 47 9.58 -15.01 10.62
CA SER A 47 10.74 -15.89 10.63
C SER A 47 10.69 -16.78 9.39
N LEU A 48 11.73 -16.68 8.55
CA LEU A 48 11.85 -17.47 7.32
C LEU A 48 12.16 -18.92 7.72
N SER A 49 11.12 -19.74 7.89
CA SER A 49 11.24 -21.18 8.15
C SER A 49 10.82 -21.98 6.92
N VAL A 50 11.61 -23.00 6.57
CA VAL A 50 11.41 -23.88 5.41
C VAL A 50 10.02 -24.56 5.45
N GLU A 51 9.53 -24.83 6.66
CA GLU A 51 8.20 -25.39 6.91
C GLU A 51 7.06 -24.40 6.60
N SER A 52 7.26 -23.11 6.90
CA SER A 52 6.27 -22.06 6.63
C SER A 52 6.21 -21.69 5.14
N PHE A 53 7.33 -21.85 4.41
CA PHE A 53 7.38 -21.71 2.96
C PHE A 53 6.55 -22.80 2.26
N LEU A 54 6.69 -24.06 2.68
CA LEU A 54 5.92 -25.19 2.14
C LEU A 54 4.43 -25.13 2.53
N ASN A 55 4.12 -24.60 3.71
CA ASN A 55 2.74 -24.54 4.23
C ASN A 55 1.95 -23.31 3.74
N LYS A 56 2.46 -22.51 2.78
CA LYS A 56 1.83 -21.24 2.30
C LYS A 56 1.56 -20.17 3.37
N SER A 57 1.79 -20.45 4.64
CA SER A 57 1.58 -19.52 5.75
C SER A 57 2.59 -18.38 5.71
N TYR A 58 3.77 -18.60 5.13
CA TYR A 58 4.78 -17.56 4.94
C TYR A 58 4.29 -16.46 4.00
N SER A 59 3.74 -16.80 2.83
CA SER A 59 3.22 -15.81 1.88
C SER A 59 2.13 -14.95 2.50
N LYS A 60 1.19 -15.56 3.22
CA LYS A 60 0.10 -14.83 3.89
C LYS A 60 0.61 -13.84 4.95
N GLN A 61 1.60 -14.25 5.74
CA GLN A 61 2.21 -13.39 6.76
C GLN A 61 3.04 -12.26 6.13
N LEU A 62 3.71 -12.55 5.02
CA LEU A 62 4.46 -11.56 4.25
C LEU A 62 3.53 -10.52 3.60
N ASP A 63 2.41 -10.95 3.03
CA ASP A 63 1.39 -10.05 2.48
C ASP A 63 0.82 -9.12 3.55
N LEU A 64 0.49 -9.67 4.73
CA LEU A 64 0.06 -8.89 5.90
C LEU A 64 1.12 -7.87 6.32
N TYR A 65 2.38 -8.29 6.42
CA TYR A 65 3.48 -7.41 6.80
C TYR A 65 3.72 -6.27 5.80
N VAL A 66 3.70 -6.57 4.50
CA VAL A 66 3.88 -5.56 3.44
C VAL A 66 2.72 -4.58 3.42
N ASN A 67 1.48 -5.06 3.58
CA ASN A 67 0.29 -4.21 3.65
C ASN A 67 0.30 -3.28 4.88
N ASP A 68 0.81 -3.77 6.02
CA ASP A 68 0.88 -2.99 7.25
C ASP A 68 2.07 -1.99 7.25
N THR A 69 3.14 -2.27 6.50
CA THR A 69 4.39 -1.47 6.49
C THR A 69 4.50 -0.54 5.27
N PHE A 70 3.44 -0.40 4.46
CA PHE A 70 3.51 0.39 3.24
C PHE A 70 3.67 1.89 3.55
N PRO A 71 4.66 2.59 2.96
CA PRO A 71 4.87 4.01 3.22
C PRO A 71 3.66 4.82 2.75
N PHE A 72 3.22 5.77 3.59
CA PHE A 72 2.08 6.64 3.31
C PHE A 72 0.72 5.93 3.13
N ARG A 73 0.54 4.75 3.73
CA ARG A 73 -0.72 3.97 3.67
C ARG A 73 -1.97 4.81 3.96
N GLU A 74 -1.95 5.60 5.03
CA GLU A 74 -3.12 6.40 5.45
C GLU A 74 -3.50 7.45 4.40
N GLN A 75 -2.51 8.08 3.76
CA GLN A 75 -2.73 9.05 2.69
C GLN A 75 -3.33 8.38 1.45
N PHE A 76 -2.88 7.16 1.09
CA PHE A 76 -3.47 6.40 -0.01
C PHE A 76 -4.91 5.99 0.28
N ILE A 77 -5.20 5.55 1.50
CA ILE A 77 -6.57 5.21 1.93
C ILE A 77 -7.45 6.46 1.88
N ALA A 78 -7.00 7.58 2.43
CA ALA A 78 -7.74 8.84 2.40
C ALA A 78 -7.99 9.32 0.96
N LEU A 79 -7.00 9.21 0.07
CA LEU A 79 -7.14 9.55 -1.35
C LEU A 79 -8.16 8.63 -2.04
N ASN A 80 -8.11 7.33 -1.78
CA ASN A 80 -9.06 6.36 -2.33
C ASN A 80 -10.49 6.65 -1.82
N SER A 81 -10.64 6.94 -0.53
CA SER A 81 -11.92 7.34 0.07
C SER A 81 -12.44 8.64 -0.55
N PHE A 82 -11.58 9.65 -0.73
CA PHE A 82 -11.95 10.90 -1.39
C PHE A 82 -12.39 10.67 -2.84
N TYR A 83 -11.63 9.87 -3.60
CA TYR A 83 -11.94 9.56 -4.98
C TYR A 83 -13.26 8.78 -5.13
N ASN A 84 -13.50 7.81 -4.27
CA ASN A 84 -14.75 7.05 -4.26
C ASN A 84 -15.95 7.93 -3.85
N ASN A 85 -15.76 8.83 -2.88
CA ASN A 85 -16.78 9.81 -2.51
C ASN A 85 -17.10 10.75 -3.69
N ALA A 86 -16.07 11.30 -4.35
CA ALA A 86 -16.22 12.18 -5.51
C ALA A 86 -16.89 11.50 -6.71
N LYS A 87 -16.66 10.20 -6.91
CA LYS A 87 -17.33 9.41 -7.96
C LYS A 87 -18.82 9.21 -7.71
N GLY A 88 -19.29 9.36 -6.47
CA GLY A 88 -20.69 9.15 -6.09
C GLY A 88 -21.20 7.70 -6.24
N ILE A 89 -20.36 6.76 -6.69
CA ILE A 89 -20.71 5.35 -6.83
C ILE A 89 -20.41 4.65 -5.50
N ARG A 90 -21.47 4.38 -4.74
CA ARG A 90 -21.41 3.61 -3.50
C ARG A 90 -21.35 2.11 -3.87
N SER A 91 -20.16 1.52 -3.87
CA SER A 91 -19.99 0.08 -4.12
C SER A 91 -20.13 -0.82 -2.89
N GLY A 92 -20.49 -0.28 -1.73
CA GLY A 92 -20.76 -1.06 -0.52
C GLY A 92 -22.20 -0.91 -0.05
N THR A 93 -22.93 -2.04 0.01
CA THR A 93 -24.26 -2.13 0.62
C THR A 93 -24.25 -1.89 2.14
N ASP A 94 -23.07 -1.91 2.79
CA ASP A 94 -22.96 -1.95 4.27
C ASP A 94 -22.07 -0.87 4.92
N GLU A 95 -21.70 0.19 4.19
CA GLU A 95 -20.81 1.23 4.73
C GLU A 95 -21.62 2.43 5.29
N ILE A 96 -21.82 2.47 6.63
CA ILE A 96 -22.39 3.65 7.32
C ILE A 96 -21.25 4.63 7.64
N GLN A 97 -21.16 5.73 6.89
CA GLN A 97 -20.25 6.84 7.20
C GLN A 97 -20.98 7.90 8.04
N ILE A 98 -20.57 8.05 9.29
CA ILE A 98 -21.05 9.11 10.18
C ILE A 98 -20.21 10.36 9.91
N TYR A 99 -20.79 11.31 9.17
CA TYR A 99 -20.20 12.63 8.99
C TYR A 99 -20.39 13.42 10.29
N ASN A 100 -19.33 13.51 11.08
CA ASN A 100 -19.34 14.40 12.23
C ASN A 100 -19.12 15.83 11.71
N ILE A 101 -20.22 16.52 11.41
CA ILE A 101 -20.20 17.93 11.00
C ILE A 101 -19.85 18.75 12.25
N GLN A 102 -18.56 18.91 12.52
CA GLN A 102 -18.09 19.89 13.48
C GLN A 102 -18.28 21.28 12.83
N LYS A 103 -19.17 22.08 13.41
CA LYS A 103 -19.48 23.45 13.01
C LYS A 103 -18.38 24.41 13.43
#